data_AF-A0A256ZRZ8-F1
#
_entry.id   AF-A0A256ZRZ8-F1
#
_cell.length_a   1.000
_cell.length_b   1.000
_cell.length_c   1.000
_cell.angle_alpha   90.00
_cell.angle_beta   90.00
_cell.angle_gamma   90.00
#
_symmetry.space_group_name_H-M   'P 1'
#
loop_
_entity.id
_entity.type
_entity.pdbx_description
1 polymer ?
#
loop_
_entity_poly.entity_id
_entity_poly.type
_entity_poly.pdbx_seq_one_letter_code
_entity_poly.pdbx_strand_id
1 'polypeptide(L)'
;MSSKPDEILDEICSEFRISRKLLPEPIVNAALALIEAGKNDVARELIRFFINLLREIGEIQRELEEEYGIALGALGHVLYPPIPPTPPEG
;
A
#
# COMPACT_ATOMS: atom_id res chain seq x y z
N MET A 1 -31.69 -5.72 -4.12
CA MET A 1 -30.51 -6.41 -4.70
C MET A 1 -29.36 -6.14 -3.74
N SER A 2 -28.82 -7.16 -3.09
CA SER A 2 -27.67 -7.00 -2.19
C SER A 2 -26.42 -7.06 -3.05
N SER A 3 -25.75 -5.94 -3.27
CA SER A 3 -24.42 -5.93 -3.89
C SER A 3 -23.48 -6.79 -3.07
N LYS A 4 -22.57 -7.52 -3.72
CA LYS A 4 -21.62 -8.37 -3.01
C LYS A 4 -20.59 -7.48 -2.28
N PRO A 5 -20.05 -7.90 -1.12
CA PRO A 5 -19.05 -7.11 -0.39
C PRO A 5 -17.86 -6.66 -1.24
N ASP A 6 -17.43 -7.49 -2.19
CA ASP A 6 -16.40 -7.15 -3.17
C ASP A 6 -16.76 -5.97 -4.08
N GLU A 7 -17.99 -5.91 -4.57
CA GLU A 7 -18.47 -4.83 -5.46
C GLU A 7 -18.48 -3.50 -4.70
N ILE A 8 -18.93 -3.52 -3.44
CA ILE A 8 -18.94 -2.34 -2.57
C ILE A 8 -17.50 -1.89 -2.29
N LEU A 9 -16.57 -2.83 -2.05
CA LEU A 9 -15.16 -2.49 -1.86
C LEU A 9 -14.56 -1.89 -3.14
N ASP A 10 -14.88 -2.42 -4.32
CA ASP A 10 -14.42 -1.91 -5.60
C ASP A 10 -14.99 -0.50 -5.88
N GLU A 11 -16.24 -0.24 -5.49
CA GLU A 11 -16.85 1.11 -5.51
C GLU A 11 -16.09 2.08 -4.60
N ILE A 12 -15.85 1.71 -3.34
CA ILE A 12 -15.08 2.53 -2.39
C ILE A 12 -13.67 2.81 -2.93
N CYS A 13 -12.98 1.81 -3.48
CA CYS A 13 -11.66 2.00 -4.08
C CYS A 13 -11.70 2.97 -5.26
N SER A 14 -12.75 2.89 -6.09
CA SER A 14 -12.97 3.78 -7.23
C SER A 14 -13.25 5.23 -6.80
N GLU A 15 -14.01 5.44 -5.70
CA GLU A 15 -14.22 6.79 -5.11
C GLU A 15 -12.89 7.49 -4.80
N PHE A 16 -11.90 6.73 -4.31
CA PHE A 16 -10.58 7.25 -3.98
C PHE A 16 -9.55 7.15 -5.11
N ARG A 17 -9.96 6.71 -6.31
CA ARG A 17 -9.10 6.50 -7.48
C ARG A 17 -7.88 5.61 -7.18
N ILE A 18 -8.05 4.61 -6.32
CA ILE A 18 -7.01 3.62 -6.03
C ILE A 18 -7.40 2.27 -6.61
N SER A 19 -6.41 1.52 -7.12
CA SER A 19 -6.63 0.12 -7.47
C SER A 19 -6.66 -0.72 -6.19
N ARG A 20 -7.67 -1.57 -6.04
CA ARG A 20 -7.74 -2.58 -4.96
C ARG A 20 -6.47 -3.43 -4.86
N LYS A 21 -5.75 -3.65 -5.97
CA LYS A 21 -4.48 -4.40 -5.99
C LYS A 21 -3.34 -3.74 -5.21
N LEU A 22 -3.44 -2.44 -4.95
CA LEU A 22 -2.46 -1.69 -4.16
C LEU A 22 -2.76 -1.75 -2.65
N LEU A 23 -3.93 -2.28 -2.27
CA LEU A 23 -4.27 -2.50 -0.88
C LEU A 23 -3.62 -3.81 -0.40
N PRO A 24 -2.90 -3.79 0.72
CA PRO A 24 -2.42 -5.01 1.37
C PRO A 24 -3.58 -5.91 1.75
N GLU A 25 -3.37 -7.23 1.67
CA GLU A 25 -4.37 -8.24 2.02
C GLU A 25 -5.02 -8.00 3.40
N PRO A 26 -4.30 -7.60 4.48
CA PRO A 26 -4.93 -7.28 5.75
C PRO A 26 -5.95 -6.13 5.67
N ILE A 27 -5.69 -5.12 4.85
CA ILE A 27 -6.59 -3.97 4.66
C ILE A 27 -7.82 -4.41 3.87
N VAL A 28 -7.63 -5.22 2.82
CA VAL A 28 -8.73 -5.79 2.02
C VAL A 28 -9.65 -6.63 2.91
N ASN A 29 -9.08 -7.55 3.69
CA ASN A 29 -9.84 -8.44 4.57
C ASN A 29 -10.62 -7.67 5.64
N ALA A 30 -9.99 -6.66 6.25
CA ALA A 30 -10.66 -5.81 7.23
C ALA A 30 -11.81 -4.99 6.60
N ALA A 31 -11.61 -4.43 5.41
CA ALA A 31 -12.63 -3.67 4.70
C ALA A 31 -13.83 -4.56 4.30
N LEU A 32 -13.57 -5.76 3.77
CA LEU A 32 -14.62 -6.73 3.44
C LEU A 32 -15.43 -7.13 4.69
N ALA A 33 -14.76 -7.44 5.81
CA ALA A 33 -15.44 -7.78 7.05
C ALA A 33 -16.33 -6.63 7.59
N LEU A 34 -15.90 -5.38 7.43
CA LEU A 34 -16.70 -4.21 7.77
C LEU A 34 -17.94 -4.09 6.86
N ILE A 35 -17.78 -4.31 5.56
CA ILE A 35 -18.88 -4.27 4.58
C ILE A 35 -19.89 -5.40 4.84
N GLU A 36 -19.42 -6.61 5.12
CA GLU A 36 -20.27 -7.76 5.50
C GLU A 36 -21.09 -7.47 6.76
N ALA A 37 -20.51 -6.72 7.70
CA ALA A 37 -21.20 -6.24 8.91
C ALA A 37 -22.12 -5.02 8.67
N GLY A 38 -22.28 -4.57 7.41
CA GLY A 38 -23.09 -3.40 7.04
C GLY A 38 -22.45 -2.05 7.40
N LYS A 39 -21.17 -2.02 7.78
CA LYS A 39 -20.42 -0.83 8.20
C LYS A 39 -19.64 -0.20 7.04
N ASN A 40 -20.34 0.11 5.95
CA ASN A 40 -19.73 0.65 4.73
C ASN A 40 -18.99 1.97 4.96
N ASP A 41 -19.53 2.85 5.81
CA ASP A 41 -18.86 4.12 6.12
C ASP A 41 -17.53 3.92 6.86
N VAL A 42 -17.47 2.92 7.75
CA VAL A 42 -16.23 2.59 8.46
C VAL A 42 -15.21 1.97 7.51
N ALA A 43 -15.66 1.12 6.57
CA ALA A 43 -14.79 0.59 5.52
C ALA A 43 -14.22 1.73 4.64
N ARG A 44 -15.06 2.69 4.26
CA ARG A 44 -14.64 3.88 3.50
C ARG A 44 -13.58 4.69 4.26
N GLU A 45 -13.79 4.91 5.55
CA GLU A 45 -12.83 5.59 6.43
C GLU A 45 -11.50 4.86 6.55
N LEU A 46 -11.53 3.53 6.67
CA LEU A 46 -10.33 2.68 6.68
C LEU A 46 -9.52 2.83 5.39
N ILE A 47 -10.18 2.75 4.23
CA ILE A 47 -9.52 2.91 2.93
C ILE A 47 -8.94 4.33 2.80
N ARG A 48 -9.70 5.36 3.18
CA ARG A 48 -9.23 6.75 3.16
C ARG A 48 -7.99 6.95 4.03
N PHE A 49 -8.01 6.43 5.26
CA PHE A 49 -6.88 6.50 6.17
C PHE A 49 -5.63 5.86 5.56
N PHE A 50 -5.77 4.65 5.00
CA PHE A 50 -4.66 3.95 4.38
C PHE A 50 -4.06 4.72 3.20
N ILE A 51 -4.89 5.33 2.36
CA ILE A 51 -4.43 6.16 1.23
C ILE A 51 -3.66 7.39 1.71
N ASN A 52 -4.15 8.06 2.76
CA ASN A 52 -3.48 9.21 3.33
C ASN A 52 -2.12 8.82 3.91
N LEU A 53 -2.04 7.69 4.61
CA LEU A 53 -0.78 7.15 5.11
C LEU A 53 0.21 6.85 3.98
N LEU A 54 -0.23 6.23 2.88
CA LEU A 54 0.63 5.98 1.73
C LEU A 54 1.16 7.27 1.10
N ARG A 55 0.34 8.33 1.04
CA ARG A 55 0.77 9.64 0.55
C ARG A 55 1.83 10.25 1.46
N GLU A 56 1.60 10.23 2.78
CA GLU A 56 2.55 10.76 3.75
C GLU A 56 3.90 10.01 3.71
N ILE A 57 3.87 8.68 3.60
CA ILE A 57 5.08 7.88 3.39
C ILE A 57 5.78 8.27 2.09
N GLY A 58 5.04 8.46 1.00
CA GLY A 58 5.61 8.89 -0.30
C GLY A 58 6.24 10.28 -0.25
N GLU A 59 5.65 11.23 0.48
CA GLU A 59 6.23 12.56 0.68
C GLU A 59 7.51 12.49 1.51
N ILE A 60 7.52 11.73 2.62
CA ILE A 60 8.71 11.51 3.44
C ILE A 60 9.82 10.83 2.62
N GLN A 61 9.47 9.82 1.79
CA GLN A 61 10.42 9.19 0.90
C GLN A 61 11.01 10.21 -0.08
N ARG A 62 10.19 11.07 -0.69
CA ARG A 62 10.68 12.12 -1.60
C ARG A 62 11.66 13.07 -0.89
N GLU A 63 11.33 13.54 0.30
CA GLU A 63 12.19 14.43 1.09
C GLU A 63 13.54 13.77 1.40
N LEU A 64 13.54 12.50 1.80
CA LEU A 64 14.76 11.75 2.07
C LEU A 64 15.56 11.46 0.78
N GLU A 65 14.90 11.19 -0.35
CA GLU A 65 15.58 11.02 -1.65
C GLU A 65 16.29 12.32 -2.08
N GLU A 66 15.63 13.47 -1.88
CA GLU A 66 16.20 14.80 -2.14
C GLU A 66 17.36 15.13 -1.20
N GLU A 67 17.25 14.81 0.09
CA GLU A 67 18.27 15.09 1.10
C GLU A 67 19.54 14.26 0.90
N TYR A 68 19.39 12.97 0.58
CA TYR A 68 20.50 12.03 0.50
C TYR A 68 20.97 11.74 -0.95
N GLY A 69 20.28 12.28 -1.97
CA GLY A 69 20.62 12.07 -3.38
C GLY A 69 20.56 10.59 -3.82
N ILE A 70 19.84 9.75 -3.09
CA ILE A 70 19.68 8.32 -3.35
C ILE A 70 18.21 8.02 -3.65
N ALA A 71 17.92 7.17 -4.64
CA ALA A 71 16.57 6.68 -4.88
C ALA A 71 16.21 5.60 -3.84
N LEU A 72 15.40 5.95 -2.85
CA LEU A 72 14.94 5.06 -1.77
C LEU A 72 13.96 4.00 -2.28
N GLY A 73 13.33 4.22 -3.44
CA GLY A 73 12.63 3.16 -4.17
C GLY A 73 13.50 1.92 -4.43
N ALA A 74 14.84 2.06 -4.47
CA ALA A 74 15.79 0.96 -4.57
C ALA A 74 16.12 0.28 -3.23
N LEU A 75 15.88 0.93 -2.08
CA LEU A 75 16.26 0.39 -0.76
C LEU A 75 15.46 -0.83 -0.32
N GLY A 76 14.33 -1.14 -0.96
CA GLY A 76 13.65 -2.44 -0.79
C GLY A 76 14.55 -3.65 -1.10
N HIS A 77 15.57 -3.46 -1.95
CA HIS A 77 16.62 -4.46 -2.22
C HIS A 77 17.93 -4.24 -1.42
N VAL A 78 18.08 -3.10 -0.74
CA VAL A 78 19.34 -2.67 -0.07
C VAL A 78 19.26 -2.83 1.45
N LEU A 79 18.40 -3.72 1.96
CA LEU A 79 18.51 -4.17 3.35
C LEU A 79 19.58 -5.26 3.52
N TYR A 80 20.15 -5.76 2.42
CA TYR A 80 21.35 -6.59 2.46
C TYR A 80 22.53 -5.82 1.85
N PRO A 81 23.67 -5.68 2.55
CA PRO A 81 24.89 -5.24 1.89
C PRO A 81 25.18 -6.18 0.70
N PRO A 82 25.65 -5.65 -0.44
CA PRO A 82 25.98 -6.50 -1.59
C PRO A 82 27.01 -7.55 -1.14
N ILE A 83 26.71 -8.81 -1.43
CA ILE A 83 27.65 -9.91 -1.18
C ILE A 83 28.92 -9.59 -1.98
N PRO A 84 30.11 -9.51 -1.34
CA PRO A 84 31.34 -9.22 -2.05
C PRO A 84 31.57 -10.27 -3.14
N PRO A 85 32.03 -9.87 -4.33
CA PRO A 85 32.27 -10.82 -5.42
C PRO A 85 33.30 -11.85 -4.99
N THR A 86 32.96 -13.14 -5.07
CA THR A 86 33.91 -14.23 -4.83
C THR A 86 35.01 -14.12 -5.89
N PRO A 87 36.30 -14.11 -5.50
CA PRO A 87 37.39 -14.14 -6.47
C PRO A 87 37.25 -15.39 -7.36
N PRO A 88 37.56 -15.31 -8.66
CA PRO A 88 37.58 -16.49 -9.50
C PRO A 88 38.62 -17.48 -8.96
N GLU A 89 38.21 -18.74 -8.81
CA GLU A 89 39.12 -19.84 -8.50
C GLU A 89 40.16 -19.93 -9.63
N GLY A 90 41.44 -19.84 -9.26
CA GLY A 90 42.58 -19.86 -10.17
C GLY A 90 42.87 -21.23 -10.76
#